data_AF-A0A532C365-F1
#
_entry.id   AF-A0A532C365-F1
#
_cell.length_a   1.000
_cell.length_b   1.000
_cell.length_c   1.000
_cell.angle_alpha   90.00
_cell.angle_beta   90.00
_cell.angle_gamma   90.00
#
_symmetry.space_group_name_H-M   'P 1'
#
loop_
_entity.id
_entity.type
_entity.pdbx_description
1 polymer ?
#
loop_
_entity_poly.entity_id
_entity_poly.type
_entity_poly.pdbx_seq_one_letter_code
_entity_poly.pdbx_strand_id
1 'polypeptide(L)' 'FPAYDQCIKASHVFNLLDARGVISVTERQSYILRVRNLAKACGEAFLLTQAGGMAA' A
#
# COMPACT_ATOMS: atom_id res chain seq x y z
N PHE A 1 -10.25 -7.53 5.49
CA PHE A 1 -9.27 -7.99 4.48
C PHE A 1 -7.85 -7.86 5.05
N PRO A 2 -7.21 -8.97 5.48
CA PRO A 2 -5.92 -8.92 6.19
C PRO A 2 -4.78 -8.22 5.42
N ALA A 3 -4.79 -8.32 4.09
CA ALA A 3 -3.77 -7.69 3.24
C ALA A 3 -3.84 -6.15 3.27
N TYR A 4 -5.06 -5.59 3.29
CA TYR A 4 -5.25 -4.14 3.30
C TYR A 4 -4.77 -3.52 4.62
N ASP A 5 -5.00 -4.18 5.75
CA ASP A 5 -4.50 -3.72 7.05
C ASP A 5 -2.96 -3.64 7.06
N GLN A 6 -2.29 -4.62 6.43
CA GLN A 6 -0.83 -4.59 6.29
C GLN A 6 -0.36 -3.49 5.33
N CYS A 7 -1.10 -3.22 4.26
CA CYS A 7 -0.83 -2.10 3.35
C CYS A 7 -0.88 -0.75 4.10
N ILE A 8 -1.90 -0.54 4.95
CA ILE A 8 -2.02 0.67 5.76
C ILE A 8 -0.89 0.78 6.78
N LYS A 9 -0.53 -0.31 7.45
CA LYS A 9 0.62 -0.34 8.38
C LYS A 9 1.93 0.01 7.66
N ALA A 10 2.17 -0.56 6.47
CA ALA A 10 3.35 -0.25 5.67
C ALA A 10 3.42 1.23 5.29
N SER A 11 2.30 1.84 4.88
CA SER A 11 2.20 3.27 4.60
C SER A 11 2.54 4.13 5.82
N HIS A 12 2.00 3.76 6.98
CA HIS A 12 2.27 4.48 8.23
C HIS A 12 3.75 4.40 8.64
N VAL A 13 4.34 3.19 8.60
CA VAL A 13 5.76 3.00 8.93
C VAL A 13 6.65 3.76 7.95
N PHE A 14 6.32 3.78 6.65
CA PHE A 14 7.02 4.60 5.67
C PHE A 14 7.01 6.08 6.08
N ASN A 15 5.85 6.65 6.43
CA ASN A 15 5.76 8.05 6.85
C ASN A 15 6.62 8.36 8.09
N LEU A 16 6.68 7.44 9.06
CA LEU A 16 7.53 7.60 10.25
C LEU A 16 9.01 7.61 9.90
N LEU A 17 9.46 6.72 9.01
CA LEU A 17 10.84 6.68 8.54
C LEU A 17 11.19 7.92 7.70
N ASP A 18 10.25 8.37 6.88
CA ASP A 18 10.40 9.55 6.03
C ASP A 18 10.54 10.83 6.85
N ALA A 19 9.70 10.98 7.87
CA ALA A 19 9.75 12.11 8.82
C ALA A 19 11.04 12.10 9.67
N ARG A 20 11.60 10.93 9.95
CA ARG A 20 12.90 10.80 10.63
C ARG A 20 14.10 11.15 9.75
N GLY A 21 13.90 11.34 8.43
CA GLY A 21 14.97 11.67 7.50
C GLY A 21 15.98 10.52 7.28
N VAL A 22 15.63 9.28 7.64
CA VAL A 22 16.50 8.11 7.48
C VAL A 22 16.38 7.44 6.10
N ILE A 23 15.54 7.99 5.22
CA ILE A 23 15.30 7.51 3.86
C ILE A 23 15.87 8.53 2.87
N SER A 24 16.74 8.08 1.95
CA SER A 24 17.24 8.91 0.85
C SER A 24 16.17 9.24 -0.19
N VAL A 25 16.42 10.22 -1.05
CA VAL A 25 15.47 10.62 -2.11
C VAL A 25 15.13 9.44 -3.04
N THR A 26 16.12 8.64 -3.41
CA THR A 26 15.93 7.46 -4.27
C THR A 26 15.14 6.36 -3.57
N GLU A 27 15.43 6.09 -2.29
CA GLU A 27 14.68 5.11 -1.50
C GLU A 27 13.22 5.55 -1.31
N ARG A 28 12.97 6.84 -1.09
CA ARG A 28 11.62 7.39 -0.95
C ARG A 28 10.75 7.04 -2.15
N GLN A 29 11.26 7.25 -3.38
CA GLN A 29 10.54 6.87 -4.60
C GLN A 29 10.23 5.37 -4.65
N SER A 30 11.20 4.53 -4.30
CA SER A 30 11.03 3.07 -4.25
C SER A 30 9.97 2.64 -3.24
N TYR A 31 9.99 3.18 -2.02
CA TYR A 31 8.98 2.89 -0.99
C TYR A 31 7.58 3.34 -1.41
N ILE A 32 7.45 4.52 -2.01
CA ILE A 32 6.17 5.01 -2.54
C ILE A 32 5.61 4.03 -3.58
N LEU A 33 6.45 3.57 -4.52
CA LEU A 33 6.01 2.61 -5.55
C LEU A 33 5.55 1.30 -4.91
N ARG A 34 6.27 0.78 -3.91
CA ARG A 34 5.90 -0.44 -3.18
C ARG A 34 4.54 -0.31 -2.48
N VAL A 35 4.30 0.79 -1.76
CA VAL A 35 3.00 1.05 -1.09
C VAL A 35 1.87 1.17 -2.11
N ARG A 36 2.10 1.86 -3.24
CA ARG A 36 1.11 1.97 -4.32
C ARG A 36 0.76 0.63 -4.94
N ASN A 37 1.75 -0.24 -5.17
CA ASN A 37 1.52 -1.58 -5.70
C ASN A 37 0.72 -2.46 -4.72
N LEU A 38 1.00 -2.38 -3.42
CA LEU A 38 0.23 -3.08 -2.40
C LEU A 38 -1.23 -2.61 -2.36
N ALA A 39 -1.45 -1.28 -2.40
CA ALA A 39 -2.79 -0.71 -2.41
C ALA A 39 -3.58 -1.12 -3.66
N LYS A 40 -2.93 -1.07 -4.84
CA LYS A 40 -3.52 -1.51 -6.11
C LYS A 40 -3.92 -2.99 -6.04
N ALA A 41 -3.01 -3.87 -5.60
CA ALA A 41 -3.30 -5.31 -5.48
C ALA A 41 -4.46 -5.59 -4.51
N CYS A 42 -4.56 -4.86 -3.40
CA CYS A 42 -5.70 -4.96 -2.50
C CYS A 42 -7.02 -4.53 -3.16
N GLY A 43 -6.99 -3.45 -3.96
CA GLY A 43 -8.13 -2.97 -4.72
C GLY A 43 -8.58 -3.96 -5.80
N GLU A 44 -7.64 -4.49 -6.59
CA GLU A 44 -7.90 -5.52 -7.59
C GLU A 44 -8.51 -6.77 -6.95
N ALA A 45 -7.96 -7.23 -5.82
CA ALA A 45 -8.52 -8.34 -5.06
C ALA A 45 -9.92 -8.05 -4.52
N PHE A 46 -10.19 -6.82 -4.08
CA PHE A 46 -11.51 -6.40 -3.60
C PHE A 46 -12.55 -6.44 -4.72
N LEU A 47 -12.20 -5.96 -5.92
CA LEU A 47 -13.10 -5.96 -7.09
C LEU A 47 -13.59 -7.37 -7.46
N LEU A 48 -12.75 -8.39 -7.26
CA LEU A 48 -13.09 -9.80 -7.49
C LEU A 48 -14.04 -10.39 -6.42
N THR A 49 -14.33 -9.67 -5.35
CA THR A 49 -15.30 -10.10 -4.34
C THR A 49 -16.71 -9.68 -4.71
N GLN A 50 -17.71 -10.33 -4.12
CA GLN A 50 -19.11 -9.94 -4.27
C GLN A 50 -19.37 -8.48 -3.86
N ALA A 51 -18.63 -7.95 -2.89
CA ALA A 51 -18.74 -6.57 -2.43
C ALA A 51 -18.12 -5.55 -3.41
N GLY A 52 -17.19 -5.99 -4.27
CA GLY A 52 -16.46 -5.14 -5.20
C GLY A 52 -17.17 -4.89 -6.53
N GLY A 53 -18.26 -5.62 -6.80
CA GLY A 53 -19.15 -5.34 -7.93
C GLY A 53 -18.61 -5.71 -9.33
N MET A 54 -17.40 -6.25 -9.45
CA MET A 54 -16.90 -6.81 -10.73
C MET A 54 -17.07 -8.32 -10.82
N ALA A 55 -17.36 -9.01 -9.72
CA ALA A 55 -17.89 -10.38 -9.75
C ALA A 55 -19.40 -10.33 -10.02
N ALA A 56 -19.77 -10.15 -11.29
CA ALA A 56 -21.09 -10.45 -11.81
C ALA A 56 -20.99 -11.66 -12.74
#